data_AF-A0A4R7WUS3-F1
#
_entry.id   AF-A0A4R7WUS3-F1
#
_cell.length_a   1.000
_cell.length_b   1.000
_cell.length_c   1.000
_cell.angle_alpha   90.00
_cell.angle_beta   90.00
_cell.angle_gamma   90.00
#
_symmetry.space_group_name_H-M   'P 1'
#
loop_
_entity.id
_entity.type
_entity.pdbx_description
1 polymer ?
#
loop_
_entity_poly.entity_id
_entity_poly.type
_entity_poly.pdbx_seq_one_letter_code
_entity_poly.pdbx_strand_id
1 'polypeptide(L)'
;MSLFVASQSFAAPRHQTGATLLVAIMMLLIITLLALSSLRGVSLESRITGNLKQQKTLFNAAEGALRIGESSISLTKAPSLDNACNAASCLRWKLSDLTATTGKDTVTRFGTADNGTNTMKLTTNYDVKVQWYVVDLGNLVGSSQGNCAVMGCGPHHYEINACASATSYCTESTDAQRVILRTVIARYY
;
A
#
# COMPACT_ATOMS: atom_id res chain seq x y z
N MET A 1 19.62 3.02 -86.97
CA MET A 1 18.46 2.15 -86.73
C MET A 1 17.61 2.82 -85.67
N SER A 2 16.33 2.97 -85.98
CA SER A 2 15.34 3.92 -85.48
C SER A 2 15.08 3.94 -83.97
N LEU A 3 14.90 5.15 -83.43
CA LEU A 3 14.23 5.46 -82.17
C LEU A 3 12.77 4.97 -82.19
N PHE A 4 12.32 4.33 -81.11
CA PHE A 4 10.91 4.17 -80.78
C PHE A 4 10.69 4.58 -79.31
N VAL A 5 10.43 5.87 -79.11
CA VAL A 5 9.90 6.40 -77.85
C VAL A 5 8.40 6.15 -77.86
N ALA A 6 7.92 5.28 -76.97
CA ALA A 6 6.49 5.08 -76.75
C ALA A 6 5.90 6.33 -76.06
N SER A 7 5.11 7.09 -76.83
CA SER A 7 4.31 8.20 -76.34
C SER A 7 3.22 7.68 -75.39
N GLN A 8 3.38 7.88 -74.08
CA GLN A 8 2.28 7.69 -73.14
C GLN A 8 1.35 8.89 -73.24
N SER A 9 0.20 8.69 -73.88
CA SER A 9 -0.88 9.66 -73.94
C SER A 9 -1.45 9.87 -72.55
N PHE A 10 -1.14 11.01 -71.92
CA PHE A 10 -1.90 11.49 -70.76
C PHE A 10 -3.32 11.82 -71.22
N ALA A 11 -4.28 10.97 -70.85
CA ALA A 11 -5.69 11.21 -71.10
C ALA A 11 -6.16 12.51 -70.40
N ALA A 12 -6.95 13.32 -71.11
CA ALA A 12 -7.45 14.62 -70.69
C ALA A 12 -8.16 14.58 -69.31
N PRO A 13 -8.12 15.68 -68.53
CA PRO A 13 -8.75 15.73 -67.22
C PRO A 13 -10.28 15.68 -67.37
N ARG A 14 -10.88 14.54 -67.00
CA ARG A 14 -12.32 14.50 -66.66
C ARG A 14 -12.55 15.54 -65.57
N HIS A 15 -13.55 16.38 -65.76
CA HIS A 15 -14.01 17.37 -64.79
C HIS A 15 -14.41 16.62 -63.50
N GLN A 16 -13.47 16.47 -62.57
CA GLN A 16 -13.69 15.82 -61.29
C GLN A 16 -14.49 16.80 -60.44
N THR A 17 -15.80 16.57 -60.37
CA THR A 17 -16.68 17.23 -59.42
C THR A 17 -16.12 17.00 -58.02
N GLY A 18 -15.94 18.10 -57.27
CA GLY A 18 -15.17 18.20 -56.02
C GLY A 18 -15.70 17.44 -54.80
N ALA A 19 -16.12 16.19 -54.97
CA ALA A 19 -16.61 15.31 -53.92
C ALA A 19 -15.50 14.54 -53.19
N THR A 20 -14.31 14.41 -53.78
CA THR A 20 -13.18 13.67 -53.18
C THR A 20 -12.71 14.26 -51.86
N LEU A 21 -12.66 15.59 -51.74
CA LEU A 21 -12.32 16.28 -50.49
C LEU A 21 -13.32 15.94 -49.37
N LEU A 22 -14.61 15.91 -49.69
CA LEU A 22 -15.68 15.63 -48.72
C LEU A 22 -15.63 14.19 -48.25
N VAL A 23 -15.39 13.24 -49.16
CA VAL A 23 -15.23 11.82 -48.82
C VAL A 23 -13.97 11.59 -47.98
N ALA A 24 -12.86 12.27 -48.29
CA ALA A 24 -11.62 12.19 -47.52
C ALA A 24 -11.81 12.68 -46.07
N ILE A 25 -12.52 13.81 -45.88
CA ILE A 25 -12.82 14.35 -44.54
C ILE A 25 -13.78 13.44 -43.77
N MET A 26 -14.80 12.88 -44.42
CA MET A 26 -15.72 11.91 -43.80
C MET A 26 -14.97 10.67 -43.32
N MET A 27 -14.09 10.09 -44.15
CA MET A 27 -13.27 8.94 -43.76
C MET A 27 -12.29 9.27 -42.63
N LEU A 28 -11.63 10.43 -42.70
CA LEU A 28 -10.75 10.91 -41.62
C LEU A 28 -11.51 11.04 -40.29
N LEU A 29 -12.72 11.62 -40.32
CA LEU A 29 -13.59 11.79 -39.16
C LEU A 29 -13.98 10.44 -38.54
N ILE A 30 -14.36 9.47 -39.36
CA ILE A 30 -14.75 8.13 -38.90
C ILE A 30 -13.55 7.45 -38.21
N ILE A 31 -12.37 7.48 -38.84
CA ILE A 31 -11.15 6.89 -38.27
C ILE A 31 -10.77 7.55 -36.94
N THR A 32 -10.87 8.88 -36.84
CA THR A 32 -10.57 9.60 -35.59
C THR A 32 -11.54 9.27 -34.47
N LEU A 33 -12.84 9.16 -34.75
CA LEU A 33 -13.83 8.78 -33.74
C LEU A 33 -13.62 7.35 -33.22
N LEU A 34 -13.27 6.41 -34.10
CA LEU A 34 -12.90 5.04 -33.72
C LEU A 34 -11.65 5.03 -32.82
N ALA A 35 -10.62 5.80 -33.19
CA ALA A 35 -9.40 5.92 -32.39
C ALA A 35 -9.66 6.54 -31.01
N LEU A 36 -10.44 7.63 -30.93
CA LEU A 36 -10.78 8.28 -29.66
C LEU A 36 -11.60 7.38 -28.73
N SER A 37 -12.50 6.55 -29.27
CA SER A 37 -13.27 5.58 -28.48
C SER A 37 -12.34 4.58 -27.78
N SER A 38 -11.34 4.04 -28.49
CA SER A 38 -10.35 3.12 -27.94
C SER A 38 -9.46 3.77 -26.87
N LEU A 39 -9.10 5.06 -27.04
CA LEU A 39 -8.26 5.79 -26.08
C LEU A 39 -8.95 6.06 -24.74
N ARG A 40 -10.28 6.19 -24.71
CA ARG A 40 -11.03 6.38 -23.46
C ARG A 40 -10.92 5.18 -22.52
N GLY A 41 -10.90 3.96 -23.06
CA GLY A 41 -10.69 2.73 -22.29
C GLY A 41 -9.31 2.69 -21.64
N VAL A 42 -8.27 3.02 -22.41
CA VAL A 42 -6.86 3.06 -21.95
C VAL A 42 -6.66 4.07 -20.81
N SER A 43 -7.36 5.21 -20.85
CA SER A 43 -7.27 6.23 -19.80
C SER A 43 -7.80 5.74 -18.45
N LEU A 44 -8.92 5.01 -18.44
CA LEU A 44 -9.48 4.43 -17.20
C LEU A 44 -8.57 3.33 -16.65
N GLU A 45 -8.10 2.44 -17.52
CA GLU A 45 -7.21 1.34 -17.15
C GLU A 45 -5.89 1.84 -16.56
N SER A 46 -5.34 2.93 -17.11
CA SER A 46 -4.13 3.59 -16.59
C SER A 46 -4.31 4.09 -15.15
N ARG A 47 -5.47 4.70 -14.83
CA ARG A 47 -5.76 5.17 -13.45
C ARG A 47 -5.97 4.03 -12.47
N ILE A 48 -6.66 2.97 -12.89
CA ILE A 48 -6.85 1.75 -12.07
C ILE A 48 -5.49 1.10 -11.80
N THR A 49 -4.67 0.93 -12.83
CA THR A 49 -3.32 0.37 -12.72
C THR A 49 -2.43 1.22 -11.82
N GLY A 50 -2.54 2.56 -11.90
CA GLY A 50 -1.86 3.49 -11.01
C GLY A 50 -2.25 3.31 -9.55
N ASN A 51 -3.55 3.25 -9.25
CA ASN A 51 -4.05 3.05 -7.88
C ASN A 51 -3.63 1.69 -7.31
N LEU A 52 -3.79 0.62 -8.09
CA LEU A 52 -3.38 -0.73 -7.69
C LEU A 52 -1.87 -0.81 -7.43
N LYS A 53 -1.06 -0.17 -8.27
CA LYS A 53 0.39 -0.09 -8.07
C LYS A 53 0.70 0.62 -6.75
N GLN A 54 0.08 1.76 -6.48
CA GLN A 54 0.25 2.49 -5.22
C GLN A 54 -0.17 1.66 -4.01
N GLN A 55 -1.32 0.99 -4.08
CA GLN A 55 -1.81 0.11 -3.01
C GLN A 55 -0.85 -1.06 -2.74
N LYS A 56 -0.30 -1.70 -3.78
CA LYS A 56 0.70 -2.76 -3.63
C LYS A 56 2.00 -2.24 -3.00
N THR A 57 2.45 -1.05 -3.37
CA THR A 57 3.62 -0.43 -2.74
C THR A 57 3.39 -0.19 -1.25
N LEU A 58 2.23 0.37 -0.88
CA LEU A 58 1.86 0.57 0.53
C LEU A 58 1.78 -0.76 1.28
N PHE A 59 1.20 -1.79 0.67
CA PHE A 59 1.09 -3.12 1.26
C PHE A 59 2.47 -3.74 1.53
N ASN A 60 3.36 -3.76 0.53
CA ASN A 60 4.72 -4.29 0.70
C ASN A 60 5.51 -3.52 1.76
N ALA A 61 5.32 -2.19 1.83
CA ALA A 61 5.96 -1.35 2.85
C ALA A 61 5.43 -1.67 4.26
N ALA A 62 4.12 -1.86 4.41
CA ALA A 62 3.51 -2.27 5.68
C ALA A 62 3.97 -3.69 6.09
N GLU A 63 4.09 -4.63 5.15
CA GLU A 63 4.61 -5.98 5.43
C GLU A 63 6.07 -5.92 5.89
N GLY A 64 6.89 -5.09 5.27
CA GLY A 64 8.27 -4.86 5.70
C GLY A 64 8.36 -4.36 7.14
N ALA A 65 7.51 -3.40 7.52
CA ALA A 65 7.44 -2.93 8.90
C ALA A 65 6.86 -3.96 9.87
N LEU A 66 5.93 -4.81 9.42
CA LEU A 66 5.42 -5.91 10.21
C LEU A 66 6.55 -6.88 10.59
N ARG A 67 7.39 -7.24 9.62
CA ARG A 67 8.58 -8.09 9.85
C ARG A 67 9.58 -7.45 10.81
N ILE A 68 9.77 -6.12 10.73
CA ILE A 68 10.61 -5.39 11.70
C ILE A 68 10.01 -5.49 13.11
N GLY A 69 8.70 -5.28 13.25
CA GLY A 69 8.01 -5.43 14.53
C GLY A 69 8.09 -6.85 15.11
N GLU A 70 7.95 -7.88 14.27
CA GLU A 70 8.15 -9.29 14.68
C GLU A 70 9.61 -9.57 15.10
N SER A 71 10.58 -8.98 14.41
CA SER A 71 11.99 -9.08 14.80
C SER A 71 12.25 -8.43 16.15
N SER A 72 11.53 -7.35 16.49
CA SER A 72 11.71 -6.61 17.74
C SER A 72 11.38 -7.42 18.99
N ILE A 73 10.44 -8.37 18.88
CA ILE A 73 10.03 -9.28 19.97
C ILE A 73 10.75 -10.63 19.93
N SER A 74 11.64 -10.85 18.96
CA SER A 74 12.40 -12.10 18.82
C SER A 74 13.61 -12.19 19.78
N LEU A 75 13.69 -11.28 20.76
CA LEU A 75 14.74 -11.24 21.78
C LEU A 75 14.56 -12.36 22.81
N THR A 76 15.64 -12.74 23.49
CA THR A 76 15.65 -13.82 24.51
C THR A 76 14.78 -13.55 25.74
N LYS A 77 14.26 -12.33 25.90
CA LYS A 77 13.41 -11.91 27.02
C LYS A 77 12.30 -10.99 26.53
N ALA A 78 11.12 -11.11 27.14
CA ALA A 78 10.01 -10.18 26.92
C ALA A 78 10.47 -8.72 27.16
N PRO A 79 10.32 -7.82 26.18
CA PRO A 79 10.70 -6.42 26.31
C PRO A 79 9.82 -5.69 27.34
N SER A 80 10.43 -4.80 28.13
CA SER A 80 9.74 -4.03 29.17
C SER A 80 8.86 -2.93 28.58
N LEU A 81 7.64 -2.79 29.08
CA LEU A 81 6.62 -1.80 28.66
C LEU A 81 6.93 -0.34 29.05
N ASP A 82 8.01 -0.11 29.80
CA ASP A 82 8.33 1.20 30.40
C ASP A 82 9.14 2.14 29.48
N ASN A 83 9.65 1.63 28.35
CA ASN A 83 10.50 2.43 27.47
C ASN A 83 9.70 3.00 26.29
N ALA A 84 10.01 4.25 25.92
CA ALA A 84 9.53 4.85 24.68
C ALA A 84 9.92 4.00 23.46
N CYS A 85 9.08 4.02 22.42
CA CYS A 85 9.37 3.30 21.18
C CYS A 85 10.69 3.75 20.57
N ASN A 86 11.52 2.77 20.24
CA ASN A 86 12.80 2.95 19.56
C ASN A 86 12.91 1.95 18.40
N ALA A 87 14.00 2.04 17.62
CA ALA A 87 14.20 1.17 16.45
C ALA A 87 14.33 -0.32 16.78
N ALA A 88 14.69 -0.68 18.02
CA ALA A 88 14.87 -2.05 18.47
C ALA A 88 13.60 -2.62 19.15
N SER A 89 12.77 -1.79 19.78
CA SER A 89 11.56 -2.22 20.49
C SER A 89 10.52 -1.11 20.56
N CYS A 90 9.26 -1.42 20.22
CA CYS A 90 8.13 -0.49 20.34
C CYS A 90 6.92 -1.17 20.99
N LEU A 91 7.06 -1.54 22.26
CA LEU A 91 5.97 -2.07 23.09
C LEU A 91 5.51 -0.99 24.07
N ARG A 92 4.51 -0.21 23.66
CA ARG A 92 3.99 0.86 24.51
C ARG A 92 2.79 0.43 25.34
N TRP A 93 1.98 -0.46 24.79
CA TRP A 93 0.69 -0.80 25.34
C TRP A 93 0.60 -2.27 25.70
N LYS A 94 -0.09 -2.54 26.80
CA LYS A 94 -0.54 -3.88 27.22
C LYS A 94 -2.06 -3.99 27.10
N LEU A 95 -2.59 -5.20 27.13
CA LEU A 95 -4.02 -5.46 27.02
C LEU A 95 -4.87 -4.64 28.02
N SER A 96 -4.38 -4.39 29.24
CA SER A 96 -5.10 -3.58 30.23
C SER A 96 -5.22 -2.09 29.88
N ASP A 97 -4.33 -1.57 29.02
CA ASP A 97 -4.31 -0.17 28.59
C ASP A 97 -5.16 0.05 27.33
N LEU A 98 -5.64 -1.05 26.73
CA LEU A 98 -6.55 -1.03 25.61
C LEU A 98 -7.96 -1.31 26.12
N THR A 99 -8.89 -0.45 25.73
CA THR A 99 -10.32 -0.76 25.78
C THR A 99 -10.56 -1.94 24.85
N ALA A 100 -10.45 -3.15 25.39
CA ALA A 100 -10.86 -4.36 24.69
C ALA A 100 -12.36 -4.25 24.45
N THR A 101 -12.77 -4.28 23.18
CA THR A 101 -14.19 -4.37 22.86
C THR A 101 -14.73 -5.68 23.42
N THR A 102 -16.05 -5.84 23.61
CA THR A 102 -16.69 -7.04 24.21
C THR A 102 -16.24 -8.38 23.58
N GLY A 103 -15.65 -8.37 22.37
CA GLY A 103 -14.99 -9.50 21.70
C GLY A 103 -13.49 -9.69 21.96
N LYS A 104 -12.90 -9.00 22.95
CA LYS A 104 -11.45 -8.96 23.25
C LYS A 104 -10.55 -8.47 22.10
N ASP A 105 -11.12 -7.81 21.10
CA ASP A 105 -10.36 -7.17 20.03
C ASP A 105 -9.84 -5.80 20.50
N THR A 106 -8.56 -5.58 20.22
CA THR A 106 -7.83 -4.35 20.53
C THR A 106 -8.11 -3.32 19.45
N VAL A 107 -8.35 -2.07 19.83
CA VAL A 107 -8.50 -0.99 18.85
C VAL A 107 -7.14 -0.65 18.24
N THR A 108 -7.07 -0.52 16.91
CA THR A 108 -5.84 -0.08 16.24
C THR A 108 -5.48 1.35 16.64
N ARG A 109 -4.28 1.56 17.18
CA ARG A 109 -3.76 2.86 17.67
C ARG A 109 -2.83 3.55 16.68
N PHE A 110 -3.41 3.92 15.54
CA PHE A 110 -2.82 4.86 14.57
C PHE A 110 -3.60 6.19 14.55
N GLY A 111 -4.14 6.61 15.70
CA GLY A 111 -4.85 7.88 15.82
C GLY A 111 -3.88 9.06 15.92
N THR A 112 -4.40 10.28 15.75
CA THR A 112 -3.63 11.51 15.95
C THR A 112 -3.17 11.70 17.40
N ALA A 113 -3.91 11.14 18.36
CA ALA A 113 -3.54 11.10 19.77
C ALA A 113 -2.34 10.17 20.05
N ASP A 114 -2.04 9.23 19.15
CA ASP A 114 -0.93 8.27 19.29
C ASP A 114 0.37 8.79 18.65
N ASN A 115 0.34 10.01 18.09
CA ASN A 115 1.50 10.65 17.48
C ASN A 115 2.58 10.97 18.53
N GLY A 116 3.83 10.62 18.24
CA GLY A 116 4.96 10.83 19.14
C GLY A 116 5.72 9.53 19.41
N THR A 117 6.04 9.26 20.67
CA THR A 117 6.90 8.15 21.12
C THR A 117 6.15 6.82 21.33
N ASN A 118 4.86 6.77 21.02
CA ASN A 118 4.02 5.57 21.18
C ASN A 118 4.04 4.67 19.94
N THR A 119 4.53 5.17 18.81
CA THR A 119 4.69 4.41 17.56
C THR A 119 6.08 4.66 16.99
N MET A 120 6.67 3.64 16.35
CA MET A 120 7.95 3.78 15.69
C MET A 120 7.74 4.24 14.25
N LYS A 121 8.35 5.35 13.87
CA LYS A 121 8.37 5.86 12.48
C LYS A 121 9.57 5.26 11.75
N LEU A 122 9.34 4.68 10.59
CA LEU A 122 10.40 4.18 9.72
C LEU A 122 10.64 5.16 8.58
N THR A 123 11.83 5.76 8.57
CA THR A 123 12.29 6.59 7.45
C THR A 123 12.69 5.67 6.31
N THR A 124 11.93 5.68 5.22
CA THR A 124 12.29 4.99 3.99
C THR A 124 12.80 5.99 2.96
N ASN A 125 13.59 5.53 1.98
CA ASN A 125 14.03 6.35 0.85
C ASN A 125 12.90 6.58 -0.19
N TYR A 126 11.73 6.00 0.04
CA TYR A 126 10.55 6.15 -0.80
C TYR A 126 9.59 7.15 -0.14
N ASP A 127 8.69 7.74 -0.93
CA ASP A 127 7.72 8.71 -0.40
C ASP A 127 6.70 8.08 0.59
N VAL A 128 6.74 6.75 0.73
CA VAL A 128 5.90 6.02 1.67
C VAL A 128 6.33 6.26 3.12
N LYS A 129 5.38 6.68 3.93
CA LYS A 129 5.54 6.84 5.38
C LYS A 129 5.05 5.58 6.08
N VAL A 130 5.91 4.98 6.89
CA VAL A 130 5.62 3.70 7.55
C VAL A 130 5.77 3.84 9.06
N GLN A 131 4.84 3.24 9.79
CA GLN A 131 4.85 3.16 11.24
C GLN A 131 4.54 1.75 11.71
N TRP A 132 5.06 1.39 12.87
CA TRP A 132 4.71 0.14 13.52
C TRP A 132 4.72 0.28 15.04
N TYR A 133 3.98 -0.59 15.70
CA TYR A 133 4.02 -0.76 17.14
C TYR A 133 3.61 -2.20 17.49
N VAL A 134 3.92 -2.59 18.71
CA VAL A 134 3.60 -3.89 19.27
C VAL A 134 2.79 -3.68 20.55
N VAL A 135 1.80 -4.55 20.74
CA VAL A 135 0.97 -4.63 21.94
C VAL A 135 1.25 -5.96 22.61
N ASP A 136 1.48 -5.91 23.93
CA ASP A 136 1.57 -7.11 24.76
C ASP A 136 0.15 -7.54 25.17
N LEU A 137 -0.26 -8.74 24.73
CA LEU A 137 -1.55 -9.33 25.10
C LEU A 137 -1.43 -10.27 26.31
N GLY A 138 -0.21 -10.48 26.81
CA GLY A 138 0.10 -11.43 27.85
C GLY A 138 -0.25 -12.87 27.45
N ASN A 139 -0.56 -13.69 28.47
CA ASN A 139 -0.91 -15.08 28.26
C ASN A 139 -2.41 -15.25 28.00
N LEU A 140 -2.76 -15.64 26.77
CA LEU A 140 -4.14 -15.87 26.32
C LEU A 140 -4.56 -17.35 26.40
N VAL A 141 -3.63 -18.29 26.62
CA VAL A 141 -3.86 -19.75 26.55
C VAL A 141 -3.42 -20.45 27.86
N GLY A 142 -4.27 -20.33 28.88
CA GLY A 142 -4.11 -21.02 30.17
C GLY A 142 -3.18 -20.32 31.16
N SER A 143 -3.30 -20.62 32.44
CA SER A 143 -2.50 -19.99 33.51
C SER A 143 -1.05 -20.52 33.51
N SER A 144 -0.07 -19.60 33.53
CA SER A 144 1.33 -19.96 33.80
C SER A 144 1.45 -20.51 35.22
N GLN A 145 2.06 -21.68 35.42
CA GLN A 145 2.15 -22.34 36.73
C GLN A 145 3.35 -21.83 37.55
N GLY A 146 3.16 -21.69 38.86
CA GLY A 146 4.24 -21.36 39.81
C GLY A 146 4.83 -19.96 39.64
N ASN A 147 6.13 -19.83 39.88
CA ASN A 147 6.84 -18.55 39.83
C ASN A 147 6.88 -17.95 38.41
N CYS A 148 6.49 -18.71 37.38
CA CYS A 148 6.49 -18.26 35.98
C CYS A 148 5.40 -17.25 35.65
N ALA A 149 4.29 -17.22 36.39
CA ALA A 149 3.31 -16.14 36.28
C ALA A 149 3.88 -14.78 36.73
N VAL A 150 4.88 -14.78 37.62
CA VAL A 150 5.50 -13.57 38.19
C VAL A 150 6.83 -13.24 37.50
N MET A 151 7.58 -14.25 37.05
CA MET A 151 8.83 -14.10 36.32
C MET A 151 8.64 -13.87 34.80
N GLY A 152 7.40 -14.00 34.30
CA GLY A 152 7.10 -13.81 32.89
C GLY A 152 7.56 -14.96 31.99
N CYS A 153 7.69 -16.18 32.52
CA CYS A 153 7.89 -17.38 31.68
C CYS A 153 6.53 -17.98 31.29
N GLY A 154 6.43 -18.46 30.05
CA GLY A 154 5.19 -18.98 29.45
C GLY A 154 4.83 -18.38 28.09
N PRO A 155 3.69 -18.78 27.51
CA PRO A 155 3.24 -18.26 26.22
C PRO A 155 2.79 -16.80 26.35
N HIS A 156 3.55 -15.89 25.76
CA HIS A 156 3.16 -14.49 25.60
C HIS A 156 2.65 -14.26 24.19
N HIS A 157 1.50 -13.62 24.09
CA HIS A 157 0.91 -13.23 22.82
C HIS A 157 1.22 -11.77 22.57
N TYR A 158 1.72 -11.50 21.37
CA TYR A 158 2.01 -10.16 20.91
C TYR A 158 1.18 -9.87 19.67
N GLU A 159 0.63 -8.68 19.61
CA GLU A 159 -0.02 -8.17 18.42
C GLU A 159 0.88 -7.10 17.83
N ILE A 160 1.28 -7.32 16.58
CA ILE A 160 2.10 -6.37 15.83
C ILE A 160 1.19 -5.70 14.84
N ASN A 161 1.21 -4.38 14.86
CA ASN A 161 0.47 -3.55 13.94
C ASN A 161 1.46 -2.70 13.14
N ALA A 162 1.27 -2.69 11.82
CA ALA A 162 2.03 -1.86 10.92
C ALA A 162 1.08 -1.02 10.08
N CYS A 163 1.46 0.22 9.79
CA CYS A 163 0.72 1.09 8.91
C CYS A 163 1.66 1.75 7.91
N ALA A 164 1.24 1.76 6.65
CA ALA A 164 1.90 2.49 5.58
C ALA A 164 0.92 3.48 4.95
N SER A 165 1.40 4.68 4.67
CA SER A 165 0.63 5.78 4.11
C SER A 165 1.44 6.53 3.06
N ALA A 166 0.75 7.12 2.08
CA ALA A 166 1.38 7.69 0.90
C ALA A 166 2.02 9.07 1.14
N THR A 167 1.44 9.91 1.99
CA THR A 167 1.82 11.34 2.09
C THR A 167 2.21 11.78 3.49
N SER A 168 1.57 11.22 4.51
CA SER A 168 1.79 11.54 5.93
C SER A 168 1.83 10.27 6.77
N TYR A 169 2.43 10.35 7.95
CA TYR A 169 2.37 9.22 8.89
C TYR A 169 0.92 8.95 9.30
N CYS A 170 0.60 7.68 9.58
CA CYS A 170 -0.76 7.27 9.90
C CYS A 170 -1.31 7.94 11.17
N THR A 171 -0.42 8.32 12.10
CA THR A 171 -0.75 9.09 13.30
C THR A 171 -0.81 10.61 13.07
N GLU A 172 -0.58 11.13 11.88
CA GLU A 172 -0.58 12.58 11.61
C GLU A 172 -1.85 13.03 10.88
N SER A 173 -2.38 12.20 9.98
CA SER A 173 -3.62 12.47 9.27
C SER A 173 -4.34 11.17 8.90
N THR A 174 -5.66 11.23 8.88
CA THR A 174 -6.55 10.13 8.47
C THR A 174 -6.99 10.22 7.00
N ASP A 175 -6.66 11.30 6.30
CA ASP A 175 -7.21 11.63 4.98
C ASP A 175 -6.39 11.00 3.84
N ALA A 176 -5.15 10.61 4.13
CA ALA A 176 -4.27 9.96 3.17
C ALA A 176 -4.67 8.49 2.94
N GLN A 177 -4.42 8.01 1.72
CA GLN A 177 -4.52 6.57 1.43
C GLN A 177 -3.52 5.81 2.30
N ARG A 178 -4.04 4.86 3.09
CA ARG A 178 -3.26 4.08 4.05
C ARG A 178 -3.65 2.60 4.03
N VAL A 179 -2.70 1.75 4.39
CA VAL A 179 -2.87 0.32 4.59
C VAL A 179 -2.41 -0.01 6.00
N ILE A 180 -3.27 -0.69 6.77
CA ILE A 180 -2.95 -1.16 8.12
C ILE A 180 -2.95 -2.68 8.08
N LEU A 181 -1.86 -3.29 8.54
CA LEU A 181 -1.72 -4.72 8.70
C LEU A 181 -1.59 -5.05 10.18
N ARG A 182 -2.15 -6.20 10.55
CA ARG A 182 -2.15 -6.72 11.91
C ARG A 182 -1.79 -8.20 11.87
N THR A 183 -0.96 -8.63 12.81
CA THR A 183 -0.62 -10.03 13.04
C THR A 183 -0.55 -10.29 14.54
N VAL A 184 -0.85 -11.53 14.93
CA VAL A 184 -0.72 -12.00 16.31
C VAL A 184 0.22 -13.18 16.33
N ILE A 185 1.21 -13.13 17.21
CA ILE A 185 2.22 -14.18 17.36
C ILE A 185 2.35 -14.57 18.83
N ALA A 186 2.45 -15.87 19.07
CA ALA A 186 2.79 -16.41 20.37
C ALA A 186 4.31 -16.65 20.44
N ARG A 187 4.93 -16.21 21.53
CA ARG A 187 6.32 -16.50 21.86
C ARG A 187 6.37 -17.20 23.21
N TYR A 188 7.27 -18.17 23.31
CA TYR A 188 7.58 -18.84 24.56
C TYR A 188 8.92 -18.31 25.07
N TYR A 189 8.91 -17.81 26.30
CA TYR A 189 10.10 -17.43 27.05
C TYR A 189 10.23 -18.30 28.30
#